data_AF-L1LAJ7-F1
#
_entry.id   AF-L1LAJ7-F1
#
_cell.length_a   1.000
_cell.length_b   1.000
_cell.length_c   1.000
_cell.angle_alpha   90.00
_cell.angle_beta   90.00
_cell.angle_gamma   90.00
#
_symmetry.space_group_name_H-M   'P 1'
#
loop_
_entity.id
_entity.type
_entity.pdbx_description
1 polymer ?
#
loop_
_entity_poly.entity_id
_entity_poly.type
_entity_poly.pdbx_seq_one_letter_code
_entity_poly.pdbx_strand_id
1 'polypeptide(L)'
;MTNSGVDLDIDPKKKDNPGSGIKGDVKDDHPQGYKRYEYKKSSKPLEITGFKYDKHKLLNLISISGIQITKVVTYFDKKGNKLLVIHVEASKEHYYYTNISDGPVNGETKFDSFVTVGKNALNENSEIKTILKMVENGERPKPEEVPNLKSKLRDLSENLIINLNEAEKSSVSFGKYNAGEKKEIHFDKKISTDFSYIIHCYGLTDFTVTSIKTKTGDIPSGIIPTKRIRKLKVFYNGDPKDSEPLLIYFLESSGTNKWICQYYGDTDWENVNSRDGIPANDNDDKKIKNLLENIAIPNVDLDLSKSGSTYKPSKNNLYFKVSKTQNPPKSGIFQFKHTEQKNKVFKITKLDYDHDLLTGIKCDKDLVSVSAYYLGDTPKPDQLMMVELVCGDGNYIYFKRNNSPYIWTKIPDQENKLENQQLDDKIKELNKEYLDASKTEDDDSGSTQNFHNYESGGTEDPETSIYSATPSSQSSSSSGVSGAVIGGIVGGILGLAVFAFLAWKGVARMRSRV
;
A
#
# COMPACT_ATOMS: atom_id res chain seq x y z
N MET A 1 -9.55 -12.91 -39.24
CA MET A 1 -8.08 -12.70 -39.21
C MET A 1 -7.82 -11.61 -38.20
N THR A 2 -7.19 -11.93 -37.07
CA THR A 2 -6.70 -10.92 -36.13
C THR A 2 -5.56 -10.19 -36.82
N ASN A 3 -5.63 -8.87 -36.94
CA ASN A 3 -4.48 -8.09 -37.42
C ASN A 3 -3.37 -8.27 -36.37
N SER A 4 -2.29 -8.95 -36.74
CA SER A 4 -1.10 -8.97 -35.92
C SER A 4 -0.48 -7.58 -35.97
N GLY A 5 -0.62 -6.82 -34.88
CA GLY A 5 0.02 -5.51 -34.78
C GLY A 5 1.55 -5.61 -34.95
N VAL A 6 2.17 -4.50 -35.34
CA VAL A 6 3.58 -4.42 -35.75
C VAL A 6 4.44 -3.92 -34.59
N ASP A 7 5.53 -4.64 -34.33
CA ASP A 7 6.60 -4.18 -33.45
C ASP A 7 7.65 -3.45 -34.31
N LEU A 8 7.57 -2.12 -34.35
CA LEU A 8 8.29 -1.27 -35.32
C LEU A 8 9.75 -1.04 -34.88
N ASP A 9 10.71 -1.41 -35.71
CA ASP A 9 12.13 -1.11 -35.48
C ASP A 9 12.46 0.30 -36.00
N ILE A 10 12.70 1.22 -35.06
CA ILE A 10 13.01 2.63 -35.32
C ILE A 10 14.51 2.92 -35.33
N ASP A 11 15.37 1.89 -35.35
CA ASP A 11 16.81 2.09 -35.59
C ASP A 11 17.02 2.63 -37.03
N PRO A 12 17.77 3.73 -37.22
CA PRO A 12 18.14 4.23 -38.54
C PRO A 12 18.72 3.18 -39.50
N LYS A 13 19.46 2.19 -38.97
CA LYS A 13 20.05 1.08 -39.74
C LYS A 13 19.00 0.10 -40.28
N LYS A 14 17.78 0.15 -39.75
CA LYS A 14 16.66 -0.70 -40.10
C LYS A 14 15.60 0.01 -40.94
N LYS A 15 15.81 1.27 -41.32
CA LYS A 15 14.85 2.08 -42.10
C LYS A 15 14.33 1.40 -43.38
N ASP A 16 15.13 0.56 -44.04
CA ASP A 16 14.72 -0.10 -45.29
C ASP A 16 13.89 -1.38 -45.04
N ASN A 17 13.94 -1.93 -43.82
CA ASN A 17 13.11 -3.04 -43.38
C ASN A 17 12.79 -2.96 -41.86
N PRO A 18 12.02 -1.96 -41.42
CA PRO A 18 11.68 -1.73 -40.02
C PRO A 18 10.56 -2.68 -39.52
N GLY A 19 9.98 -3.49 -40.42
CA GLY A 19 8.97 -4.51 -40.11
C GLY A 19 7.69 -4.39 -40.96
N SER A 20 7.02 -5.52 -41.22
CA SER A 20 5.63 -5.62 -41.75
C SER A 20 5.28 -4.75 -42.97
N GLY A 21 6.23 -4.61 -43.91
CA GLY A 21 6.06 -3.84 -45.15
C GLY A 21 6.05 -2.32 -44.96
N ILE A 22 6.51 -1.84 -43.79
CA ILE A 22 6.75 -0.42 -43.52
C ILE A 22 8.08 -0.03 -44.16
N LYS A 23 8.19 1.19 -44.66
CA LYS A 23 9.46 1.76 -45.14
C LYS A 23 9.75 3.04 -44.37
N GLY A 24 11.03 3.25 -44.08
CA GLY A 24 11.58 4.45 -43.49
C GLY A 24 12.20 5.36 -44.55
N ASP A 25 11.75 6.61 -44.61
CA ASP A 25 12.34 7.67 -45.42
C ASP A 25 13.25 8.54 -44.55
N VAL A 26 14.43 8.92 -45.05
CA VAL A 26 15.34 9.85 -44.37
C VAL A 26 15.16 11.26 -44.91
N LYS A 27 15.15 12.25 -44.02
CA LYS A 27 15.24 13.67 -44.36
C LYS A 27 16.36 14.30 -43.54
N ASP A 28 17.47 14.57 -44.21
CA ASP A 28 18.60 15.24 -43.57
C ASP A 28 18.29 16.73 -43.35
N ASP A 29 18.71 17.28 -42.21
CA ASP A 29 18.61 18.70 -41.86
C ASP A 29 17.16 19.24 -41.74
N HIS A 30 16.22 18.39 -41.30
CA HIS A 30 14.81 18.74 -41.14
C HIS A 30 14.28 18.29 -39.76
N PRO A 31 14.18 19.17 -38.75
CA PRO A 31 14.56 20.58 -38.77
C PRO A 31 16.08 20.78 -38.81
N GLN A 32 16.52 21.95 -39.26
CA GLN A 32 17.95 22.26 -39.41
C GLN A 32 18.74 21.92 -38.14
N GLY A 33 19.80 21.13 -38.29
CA GLY A 33 20.66 20.63 -37.22
C GLY A 33 20.37 19.18 -36.79
N TYR A 34 19.32 18.55 -37.29
CA TYR A 34 18.87 17.23 -36.84
C TYR A 34 18.65 16.26 -37.99
N LYS A 35 18.77 14.96 -37.70
CA LYS A 35 18.41 13.88 -38.64
C LYS A 35 17.02 13.37 -38.34
N ARG A 36 16.21 13.20 -39.38
CA ARG A 36 14.81 12.78 -39.26
C ARG A 36 14.56 11.52 -40.08
N TYR A 37 13.89 10.55 -39.46
CA TYR A 37 13.43 9.33 -40.12
C TYR A 37 11.92 9.22 -40.01
N GLU A 38 11.25 8.92 -41.11
CA GLU A 38 9.80 8.83 -41.22
C GLU A 38 9.37 7.43 -41.64
N TYR A 39 8.58 6.76 -40.80
CA TYR A 39 8.08 5.41 -41.02
C TYR A 39 6.59 5.47 -41.31
N LYS A 40 6.19 4.99 -42.50
CA LYS A 40 4.79 4.93 -42.93
C LYS A 40 4.52 3.68 -43.76
N LYS A 41 3.25 3.26 -43.79
CA LYS A 41 2.77 2.19 -44.67
C LYS A 41 1.98 2.82 -45.82
N SER A 42 2.19 2.33 -47.03
CA SER A 42 1.71 2.98 -48.25
C SER A 42 0.18 3.06 -48.40
N SER A 43 -0.59 2.21 -47.72
CA SER A 43 -2.03 2.08 -48.01
C SER A 43 -2.94 1.84 -46.79
N LYS A 44 -2.40 1.62 -45.60
CA LYS A 44 -3.21 1.32 -44.40
C LYS A 44 -2.60 1.93 -43.15
N PRO A 45 -3.42 2.38 -42.18
CA PRO A 45 -2.93 2.75 -40.86
C PRO A 45 -2.13 1.61 -40.21
N LEU A 46 -1.15 2.01 -39.42
CA LEU A 46 -0.31 1.17 -38.60
C LEU A 46 -1.05 0.83 -37.30
N GLU A 47 -1.03 -0.45 -36.94
CA GLU A 47 -1.38 -0.91 -35.61
C GLU A 47 -0.06 -1.29 -34.92
N ILE A 48 0.49 -0.39 -34.12
CA ILE A 48 1.80 -0.59 -33.49
C ILE A 48 1.61 -1.24 -32.11
N THR A 49 2.32 -2.34 -31.86
CA THR A 49 2.31 -3.08 -30.59
C THR A 49 3.57 -2.85 -29.76
N GLY A 50 4.58 -2.19 -30.33
CA GLY A 50 5.82 -1.85 -29.67
C GLY A 50 6.79 -1.13 -30.60
N PHE A 51 7.84 -0.58 -29.99
CA PHE A 51 8.98 -0.01 -30.70
C PHE A 51 10.24 -0.80 -30.34
N LYS A 52 11.13 -0.96 -31.30
CA LYS A 52 12.47 -1.51 -31.12
C LYS A 52 13.53 -0.49 -31.52
N TYR A 53 14.65 -0.50 -30.82
CA TYR A 53 15.83 0.28 -31.16
C TYR A 53 17.07 -0.54 -30.78
N ASP A 54 18.02 -0.68 -31.70
CA ASP A 54 19.22 -1.50 -31.53
C ASP A 54 18.93 -2.90 -30.94
N LYS A 55 17.92 -3.59 -31.48
CA LYS A 55 17.41 -4.92 -31.05
C LYS A 55 16.72 -4.94 -29.68
N HIS A 56 16.69 -3.84 -28.94
CA HIS A 56 15.98 -3.75 -27.67
C HIS A 56 14.55 -3.27 -27.89
N LYS A 57 13.58 -3.93 -27.25
CA LYS A 57 12.21 -3.45 -27.21
C LYS A 57 12.12 -2.29 -26.22
N LEU A 58 11.59 -1.15 -26.65
CA LEU A 58 11.35 0.02 -25.80
C LEU A 58 10.08 -0.22 -24.98
N LEU A 59 10.23 -0.64 -23.73
CA LEU A 59 9.12 -1.04 -22.86
C LEU A 59 8.42 0.16 -22.18
N ASN A 60 9.04 1.34 -22.25
CA ASN A 60 8.74 2.49 -21.41
C ASN A 60 8.02 3.63 -22.15
N LEU A 61 7.43 3.33 -23.31
CA LEU A 61 6.58 4.27 -24.02
C LEU A 61 5.13 4.02 -23.57
N ILE A 62 4.42 5.08 -23.18
CA ILE A 62 2.97 5.00 -22.93
C ILE A 62 2.32 4.38 -24.16
N SER A 63 1.82 3.17 -24.01
CA SER A 63 1.16 2.45 -25.09
C SER A 63 -0.12 3.16 -25.47
N ILE A 64 -0.38 3.25 -26.76
CA ILE A 64 -1.59 3.85 -27.29
C ILE A 64 -2.37 2.74 -28.01
N SER A 65 -3.11 1.93 -27.26
CA SER A 65 -3.91 0.87 -27.88
C SER A 65 -5.14 1.40 -28.60
N GLY A 66 -5.57 0.69 -29.66
CA GLY A 66 -6.81 1.00 -30.37
C GLY A 66 -6.77 2.27 -31.22
N ILE A 67 -5.58 2.84 -31.46
CA ILE A 67 -5.42 4.04 -32.28
C ILE A 67 -4.79 3.70 -33.63
N GLN A 68 -5.38 4.26 -34.69
CA GLN A 68 -4.86 4.17 -36.03
C GLN A 68 -3.71 5.17 -36.21
N ILE A 69 -2.50 4.65 -36.27
CA ILE A 69 -1.28 5.44 -36.45
C ILE A 69 -1.06 5.60 -37.96
N THR A 70 -0.92 6.83 -38.44
CA THR A 70 -0.68 7.10 -39.87
C THR A 70 0.81 7.13 -40.18
N LYS A 71 1.63 7.58 -39.23
CA LYS A 71 3.07 7.82 -39.43
C LYS A 71 3.80 7.85 -38.09
N VAL A 72 5.03 7.37 -38.07
CA VAL A 72 5.98 7.57 -36.97
C VAL A 72 7.16 8.37 -37.50
N VAL A 73 7.60 9.37 -36.76
CA VAL A 73 8.79 10.16 -37.07
C VAL A 73 9.75 10.05 -35.90
N THR A 74 11.04 9.92 -36.17
CA THR A 74 12.07 9.97 -35.14
C THR A 74 13.09 11.03 -35.47
N TYR A 75 13.56 11.70 -34.44
CA TYR A 75 14.53 12.78 -34.53
C TYR A 75 15.79 12.40 -33.75
N PHE A 76 16.93 12.56 -34.40
CA PHE A 76 18.24 12.32 -33.84
C PHE A 76 19.07 13.59 -33.86
N ASP A 77 20.08 13.64 -32.99
CA ASP A 77 21.12 14.66 -33.04
C ASP A 77 21.77 14.76 -34.44
N LYS A 78 22.55 15.82 -34.68
CA LYS A 78 23.20 16.06 -35.97
C LYS A 78 24.04 14.87 -36.46
N LYS A 79 24.63 14.13 -35.52
CA LYS A 79 25.47 12.96 -35.82
C LYS A 79 24.64 11.72 -36.16
N GLY A 80 23.40 11.62 -35.67
CA GLY A 80 22.54 10.44 -35.81
C GLY A 80 22.80 9.37 -34.75
N ASN A 81 23.42 9.76 -33.64
CA ASN A 81 23.86 8.86 -32.57
C ASN A 81 22.89 8.85 -31.39
N LYS A 82 22.21 9.97 -31.12
CA LYS A 82 21.30 10.12 -29.98
C LYS A 82 19.87 10.28 -30.48
N LEU A 83 18.99 9.34 -30.17
CA LEU A 83 17.55 9.47 -30.38
C LEU A 83 17.00 10.49 -29.38
N LEU A 84 16.43 11.59 -29.88
CA LEU A 84 15.94 12.69 -29.06
C LEU A 84 14.42 12.64 -28.91
N VAL A 85 13.69 12.46 -30.01
CA VAL A 85 12.22 12.49 -30.01
C VAL A 85 11.64 11.39 -30.90
N ILE A 86 10.59 10.72 -30.43
CA ILE A 86 9.69 9.89 -31.23
C ILE A 86 8.36 10.63 -31.35
N HIS A 87 7.92 10.94 -32.56
CA HIS A 87 6.63 11.54 -32.87
C HIS A 87 5.73 10.48 -33.52
N VAL A 88 4.61 10.16 -32.89
CA VAL A 88 3.61 9.25 -33.42
C VAL A 88 2.40 10.07 -33.86
N GLU A 89 2.15 10.08 -35.16
CA GLU A 89 0.97 10.72 -35.74
C GLU A 89 -0.18 9.70 -35.82
N ALA A 90 -1.27 10.02 -35.14
CA ALA A 90 -2.51 9.26 -35.21
C ALA A 90 -3.62 10.08 -35.89
N SER A 91 -4.72 9.40 -36.23
CA SER A 91 -5.85 10.02 -36.93
C SER A 91 -6.51 11.21 -36.20
N LYS A 92 -6.30 11.34 -34.89
CA LYS A 92 -6.93 12.39 -34.06
C LYS A 92 -5.93 13.21 -33.24
N GLU A 93 -4.77 12.67 -32.93
CA GLU A 93 -3.84 13.22 -31.96
C GLU A 93 -2.41 12.95 -32.42
N HIS A 94 -1.45 13.74 -31.93
CA HIS A 94 -0.03 13.48 -32.12
C HIS A 94 0.61 13.27 -30.76
N TYR A 95 1.42 12.22 -30.66
CA TYR A 95 2.13 11.85 -29.45
C TYR A 95 3.61 12.11 -29.64
N TYR A 96 4.26 12.65 -28.61
CA TYR A 96 5.69 12.92 -28.61
C TYR A 96 6.32 12.27 -27.40
N TYR A 97 7.38 11.51 -27.63
CA TYR A 97 8.18 10.87 -26.59
C TYR A 97 9.58 11.43 -26.64
N THR A 98 10.06 12.04 -25.55
CA THR A 98 11.37 12.70 -25.52
C THR A 98 12.35 11.94 -24.64
N ASN A 99 13.57 11.75 -25.14
CA ASN A 99 14.64 11.05 -24.44
C ASN A 99 15.73 12.04 -24.00
N ILE A 100 15.68 12.43 -22.73
CA ILE A 100 16.67 13.33 -22.12
C ILE A 100 17.94 12.59 -21.64
N SER A 101 18.01 11.26 -21.76
CA SER A 101 19.15 10.48 -21.29
C SER A 101 20.37 10.68 -22.19
N ASP A 102 21.56 10.84 -21.59
CA ASP A 102 22.83 10.87 -22.31
C ASP A 102 23.39 9.48 -22.64
N GLY A 103 22.80 8.43 -22.09
CA GLY A 103 23.20 7.05 -22.34
C GLY A 103 22.68 6.49 -23.66
N PRO A 104 23.20 5.31 -24.09
CA PRO A 104 22.65 4.60 -25.24
C PRO A 104 21.18 4.22 -24.97
N VAL A 105 20.36 4.30 -26.01
CA VAL A 105 18.96 3.88 -25.93
C VAL A 105 18.87 2.36 -25.87
N ASN A 106 18.20 1.85 -24.85
CA ASN A 106 17.97 0.43 -24.60
C ASN A 106 16.53 0.20 -24.07
N GLY A 107 16.21 -1.04 -23.67
CA GLY A 107 14.86 -1.38 -23.21
C GLY A 107 14.42 -0.72 -21.90
N GLU A 108 15.37 -0.16 -21.14
CA GLU A 108 15.15 0.53 -19.87
C GLU A 108 15.14 2.06 -20.00
N THR A 109 15.46 2.59 -21.19
CA THR A 109 15.41 4.04 -21.44
C THR A 109 14.01 4.57 -21.15
N LYS A 110 13.94 5.67 -20.39
CA LYS A 110 12.71 6.34 -20.02
C LYS A 110 12.43 7.52 -20.95
N PHE A 111 11.16 7.77 -21.22
CA PHE A 111 10.72 8.86 -22.08
C PHE A 111 9.68 9.71 -21.38
N ASP A 112 9.81 11.03 -21.50
CA ASP A 112 8.68 11.92 -21.19
C ASP A 112 7.67 11.87 -22.34
N SER A 113 6.39 11.96 -22.03
CA SER A 113 5.32 11.67 -23.01
C SER A 113 4.31 12.80 -23.06
N PHE A 114 4.10 13.37 -24.24
CA PHE A 114 3.18 14.47 -24.50
C PHE A 114 2.18 14.10 -25.58
N VAL A 115 0.97 14.66 -25.51
CA VAL A 115 -0.04 14.54 -26.57
C VAL A 115 -0.55 15.91 -26.98
N THR A 116 -0.88 16.09 -28.26
CA THR A 116 -1.48 17.35 -28.70
C THR A 116 -2.88 17.55 -28.17
N VAL A 117 -3.20 18.78 -27.78
CA VAL A 117 -4.57 19.23 -27.54
C VAL A 117 -5.20 19.52 -28.90
N GLY A 118 -6.03 18.60 -29.38
CA GLY A 118 -6.64 18.67 -30.71
C GLY A 118 -5.78 18.05 -31.82
N LYS A 119 -6.19 18.29 -33.08
CA LYS A 119 -5.63 17.63 -34.28
C LYS A 119 -4.39 18.32 -34.87
N ASN A 120 -3.86 19.35 -34.21
CA ASN A 120 -2.81 20.17 -34.79
C ASN A 120 -1.43 19.63 -34.40
N ALA A 121 -0.69 19.12 -35.39
CA ALA A 121 0.72 18.80 -35.24
C ALA A 121 1.53 20.02 -34.77
N LEU A 122 2.64 19.78 -34.08
CA LEU A 122 3.60 20.82 -33.78
C LEU A 122 4.31 21.27 -35.07
N ASN A 123 4.60 22.56 -35.17
CA ASN A 123 5.39 23.09 -36.28
C ASN A 123 6.82 22.56 -36.18
N GLU A 124 7.27 21.87 -37.23
CA GLU A 124 8.56 21.19 -37.22
C GLU A 124 9.76 22.16 -37.07
N ASN A 125 9.70 23.32 -37.72
CA ASN A 125 10.82 24.27 -37.79
C ASN A 125 10.92 25.20 -36.58
N SER A 126 9.84 25.38 -35.82
CA SER A 126 9.84 26.21 -34.60
C SER A 126 9.63 25.39 -33.33
N GLU A 127 8.53 24.66 -33.22
CA GLU A 127 8.10 23.98 -31.99
C GLU A 127 8.89 22.70 -31.73
N ILE A 128 8.97 21.80 -32.73
CA ILE A 128 9.79 20.58 -32.60
C ILE A 128 11.26 20.94 -32.45
N LYS A 129 11.77 21.90 -33.23
CA LYS A 129 13.15 22.39 -33.09
C LYS A 129 13.45 22.91 -31.68
N THR A 130 12.47 23.54 -31.02
CA THR A 130 12.61 23.99 -29.63
C THR A 130 12.70 22.81 -28.67
N ILE A 131 11.78 21.83 -28.79
CA ILE A 131 11.81 20.60 -27.99
C ILE A 131 13.14 19.86 -28.16
N LEU A 132 13.62 19.70 -29.40
CA LEU A 132 14.87 19.02 -29.69
C LEU A 132 16.08 19.67 -29.01
N LYS A 133 16.16 21.01 -29.01
CA LYS A 133 17.23 21.75 -28.32
C LYS A 133 17.19 21.53 -26.81
N MET A 134 16.01 21.57 -26.20
CA MET A 134 15.86 21.32 -24.76
C MET A 134 16.35 19.91 -24.43
N VAL A 135 15.88 18.90 -25.16
CA VAL A 135 16.25 17.49 -24.93
C VAL A 135 17.74 17.24 -25.16
N GLU A 136 18.33 17.86 -26.19
CA GLU A 136 19.77 17.80 -26.45
C GLU A 136 20.60 18.36 -25.29
N ASN A 137 20.10 19.42 -24.63
CA ASN A 137 20.70 20.03 -23.43
C ASN A 137 20.40 19.26 -22.13
N GLY A 138 19.70 18.12 -22.19
CA GLY A 138 19.27 17.37 -21.01
C GLY A 138 18.11 18.02 -20.25
N GLU A 139 17.43 19.00 -20.87
CA GLU A 139 16.28 19.68 -20.30
C GLU A 139 14.99 18.97 -20.71
N ARG A 140 14.13 18.72 -19.73
CA ARG A 140 12.79 18.19 -19.99
C ARG A 140 11.92 19.28 -20.62
N PRO A 141 11.24 19.01 -21.75
CA PRO A 141 10.20 19.88 -22.26
C PRO A 141 9.08 20.03 -21.24
N LYS A 142 8.84 21.24 -20.77
CA LYS A 142 7.68 21.57 -19.93
C LYS A 142 6.75 22.43 -20.77
N PRO A 143 5.67 21.86 -21.33
CA PRO A 143 4.74 22.60 -22.19
C PRO A 143 4.32 23.94 -21.61
N GLU A 144 4.16 24.02 -20.29
CA GLU A 144 3.70 25.20 -19.56
C GLU A 144 4.71 26.36 -19.58
N GLU A 145 6.00 26.04 -19.73
CA GLU A 145 7.11 27.00 -19.74
C GLU A 145 7.46 27.46 -21.17
N VAL A 146 6.93 26.80 -22.20
CA VAL A 146 7.15 27.19 -23.60
C VAL A 146 5.87 27.86 -24.14
N PRO A 147 5.85 29.19 -24.36
CA PRO A 147 4.62 29.95 -24.63
C PRO A 147 3.73 29.39 -25.73
N ASN A 148 4.32 28.83 -26.79
CA ASN A 148 3.59 28.29 -27.94
C ASN A 148 3.16 26.81 -27.77
N LEU A 149 3.73 26.10 -26.79
CA LEU A 149 3.40 24.69 -26.53
C LEU A 149 2.33 24.51 -25.47
N LYS A 150 2.20 25.46 -24.52
CA LYS A 150 1.27 25.36 -23.39
C LYS A 150 -0.18 25.06 -23.79
N SER A 151 -0.66 25.68 -24.86
CA SER A 151 -2.02 25.45 -25.36
C SER A 151 -2.14 24.26 -26.31
N LYS A 152 -1.00 23.68 -26.73
CA LYS A 152 -0.93 22.64 -27.75
C LYS A 152 -0.58 21.28 -27.21
N LEU A 153 0.07 21.17 -26.07
CA LEU A 153 0.50 19.90 -25.49
C LEU A 153 -0.13 19.68 -24.12
N ARG A 154 -0.41 18.42 -23.83
CA ARG A 154 -0.78 17.91 -22.50
C ARG A 154 0.23 16.84 -22.10
N ASP A 155 0.77 16.96 -20.89
CA ASP A 155 1.63 15.93 -20.30
C ASP A 155 0.78 14.69 -19.95
N LEU A 156 1.14 13.54 -20.52
CA LEU A 156 0.45 12.27 -20.26
C LEU A 156 0.83 11.64 -18.92
N SER A 157 1.89 12.12 -18.28
CA SER A 157 2.36 11.69 -16.97
C SER A 157 1.76 12.51 -15.81
N GLU A 158 0.86 13.44 -16.11
CA GLU A 158 0.17 14.24 -15.10
C GLU A 158 -1.22 13.73 -14.74
N ASN A 159 -1.65 14.05 -13.52
CA ASN A 159 -2.98 13.76 -12.98
C ASN A 159 -3.40 12.29 -13.15
N LEU A 160 -2.50 11.37 -12.84
CA LEU A 160 -2.75 9.93 -12.98
C LEU A 160 -3.63 9.41 -11.86
N ILE A 161 -4.59 8.55 -12.21
CA ILE A 161 -5.40 7.77 -11.26
C ILE A 161 -4.82 6.36 -11.21
N ILE A 162 -4.11 6.04 -10.13
CA ILE A 162 -3.48 4.73 -9.96
C ILE A 162 -4.49 3.75 -9.38
N ASN A 163 -4.96 2.81 -10.19
CA ASN A 163 -5.83 1.72 -9.71
C ASN A 163 -5.00 0.46 -9.40
N LEU A 164 -4.81 0.15 -8.11
CA LEU A 164 -4.02 -1.01 -7.68
C LEU A 164 -4.65 -2.32 -8.13
N ASN A 165 -5.99 -2.39 -8.13
CA ASN A 165 -6.76 -3.60 -8.44
C ASN A 165 -6.57 -4.07 -9.90
N GLU A 166 -6.33 -3.16 -10.83
CA GLU A 166 -6.12 -3.51 -12.25
C GLU A 166 -4.81 -4.26 -12.44
N ALA A 167 -3.73 -3.82 -11.79
CA ALA A 167 -2.44 -4.48 -11.87
C ALA A 167 -2.44 -5.81 -11.09
N GLU A 168 -3.10 -5.87 -9.94
CA GLU A 168 -3.22 -7.07 -9.10
C GLU A 168 -3.87 -8.24 -9.86
N LYS A 169 -5.01 -7.98 -10.52
CA LYS A 169 -5.78 -8.99 -11.26
C LYS A 169 -5.04 -9.59 -12.45
N SER A 170 -4.03 -8.90 -12.97
CA SER A 170 -3.28 -9.35 -14.13
C SER A 170 -2.49 -10.63 -13.84
N SER A 171 -2.55 -11.62 -14.73
CA SER A 171 -1.73 -12.84 -14.63
C SER A 171 -0.30 -12.66 -15.14
N VAL A 172 0.01 -11.53 -15.78
CA VAL A 172 1.33 -11.27 -16.34
C VAL A 172 2.20 -10.46 -15.37
N SER A 173 3.50 -10.71 -15.40
CA SER A 173 4.50 -9.94 -14.63
C SER A 173 4.65 -8.51 -15.15
N PHE A 174 4.40 -8.29 -16.44
CA PHE A 174 4.46 -6.96 -17.05
C PHE A 174 3.18 -6.71 -17.82
N GLY A 175 2.51 -5.59 -17.56
CA GLY A 175 1.26 -5.27 -18.21
C GLY A 175 0.96 -3.78 -18.20
N LYS A 176 -0.28 -3.43 -18.56
CA LYS A 176 -0.75 -2.05 -18.61
C LYS A 176 -2.22 -1.95 -18.23
N TYR A 177 -2.64 -0.77 -17.81
CA TYR A 177 -4.04 -0.46 -17.55
C TYR A 177 -4.31 1.05 -17.70
N ASN A 178 -5.60 1.41 -17.76
CA ASN A 178 -6.05 2.80 -17.90
C ASN A 178 -5.96 3.53 -16.54
N ALA A 179 -5.17 4.61 -16.49
CA ALA A 179 -4.97 5.46 -15.33
C ALA A 179 -5.75 6.79 -15.40
N GLY A 180 -6.95 6.76 -16.01
CA GLY A 180 -7.80 7.93 -16.20
C GLY A 180 -7.62 8.59 -17.57
N GLU A 181 -8.68 9.22 -18.08
CA GLU A 181 -8.65 10.00 -19.34
C GLU A 181 -8.02 9.28 -20.56
N LYS A 182 -8.11 7.94 -20.63
CA LYS A 182 -7.48 7.11 -21.69
C LYS A 182 -5.95 7.07 -21.65
N LYS A 183 -5.33 7.45 -20.54
CA LYS A 183 -3.89 7.29 -20.30
C LYS A 183 -3.61 5.83 -19.94
N GLU A 184 -2.92 5.07 -20.78
CA GLU A 184 -2.47 3.72 -20.41
C GLU A 184 -1.09 3.80 -19.73
N ILE A 185 -0.95 3.27 -18.52
CA ILE A 185 0.35 3.16 -17.85
C ILE A 185 0.78 1.72 -17.72
N HIS A 186 2.08 1.49 -17.69
CA HIS A 186 2.64 0.15 -17.52
C HIS A 186 2.89 -0.15 -16.04
N PHE A 187 2.93 -1.43 -15.70
CA PHE A 187 3.37 -1.91 -14.40
C PHE A 187 4.32 -3.11 -14.56
N ASP A 188 5.19 -3.29 -13.57
CA ASP A 188 6.05 -4.47 -13.41
C ASP A 188 5.79 -5.11 -12.03
N LYS A 189 5.44 -6.40 -12.03
CA LYS A 189 5.04 -7.20 -10.88
C LYS A 189 6.11 -8.25 -10.62
N LYS A 190 6.61 -8.27 -9.39
CA LYS A 190 7.53 -9.29 -8.88
C LYS A 190 6.86 -10.05 -7.76
N ILE A 191 6.87 -11.37 -7.88
CA ILE A 191 6.36 -12.31 -6.88
C ILE A 191 7.56 -13.01 -6.27
N SER A 192 7.65 -13.00 -4.94
CA SER A 192 8.66 -13.76 -4.20
C SER A 192 8.01 -14.55 -3.08
N THR A 193 8.79 -15.44 -2.45
CA THR A 193 8.32 -16.25 -1.31
C THR A 193 8.11 -15.44 -0.04
N ASP A 194 8.83 -14.32 0.11
CA ASP A 194 8.78 -13.50 1.32
C ASP A 194 7.70 -12.42 1.21
N PHE A 195 7.70 -11.66 0.11
CA PHE A 195 6.70 -10.66 -0.19
C PHE A 195 6.66 -10.39 -1.71
N SER A 196 5.56 -9.81 -2.19
CA SER A 196 5.45 -9.40 -3.59
C SER A 196 5.35 -7.89 -3.69
N TYR A 197 5.65 -7.36 -4.87
CA TYR A 197 5.44 -5.94 -5.15
C TYR A 197 5.08 -5.66 -6.59
N ILE A 198 4.43 -4.51 -6.80
CA ILE A 198 4.10 -3.96 -8.12
C ILE A 198 4.70 -2.56 -8.21
N ILE A 199 5.48 -2.32 -9.26
CA ILE A 199 5.97 -0.99 -9.65
C ILE A 199 4.96 -0.42 -10.63
N HIS A 200 4.25 0.62 -10.23
CA HIS A 200 3.29 1.34 -11.07
C HIS A 200 3.98 2.45 -11.86
N CYS A 201 3.36 2.86 -12.97
CA CYS A 201 3.95 3.85 -13.89
C CYS A 201 5.33 3.44 -14.37
N TYR A 202 5.55 2.14 -14.56
CA TYR A 202 6.82 1.60 -15.00
C TYR A 202 7.20 2.22 -16.35
N GLY A 203 8.42 2.76 -16.43
CA GLY A 203 8.93 3.40 -17.62
C GLY A 203 8.78 4.92 -17.70
N LEU A 204 7.94 5.53 -16.86
CA LEU A 204 7.90 6.98 -16.74
C LEU A 204 9.13 7.51 -16.00
N THR A 205 9.69 8.63 -16.47
CA THR A 205 10.77 9.36 -15.78
C THR A 205 10.30 9.83 -14.42
N ASP A 206 9.17 10.54 -14.41
CA ASP A 206 8.40 10.90 -13.23
C ASP A 206 6.94 11.19 -13.64
N PHE A 207 6.05 11.37 -12.66
CA PHE A 207 4.61 11.58 -12.87
C PHE A 207 3.94 12.23 -11.65
N THR A 208 2.74 12.76 -11.81
CA THR A 208 1.90 13.19 -10.66
C THR A 208 0.71 12.26 -10.50
N VAL A 209 0.30 12.01 -9.26
CA VAL A 209 -0.85 11.17 -8.93
C VAL A 209 -1.92 12.02 -8.26
N THR A 210 -3.16 11.92 -8.73
CA THR A 210 -4.31 12.60 -8.12
C THR A 210 -5.09 11.70 -7.16
N SER A 211 -5.16 10.40 -7.45
CA SER A 211 -5.81 9.41 -6.59
C SER A 211 -5.14 8.05 -6.75
N ILE A 212 -5.12 7.28 -5.65
CA ILE A 212 -4.76 5.87 -5.64
C ILE A 212 -5.98 5.08 -5.16
N LYS A 213 -6.49 4.19 -6.01
CA LYS A 213 -7.67 3.37 -5.75
C LYS A 213 -7.27 1.97 -5.29
N THR A 214 -7.87 1.51 -4.20
CA THR A 214 -7.67 0.18 -3.61
C THR A 214 -8.97 -0.65 -3.70
N LYS A 215 -9.00 -1.86 -3.11
CA LYS A 215 -10.24 -2.66 -2.99
C LYS A 215 -11.22 -2.06 -1.99
N THR A 216 -10.72 -1.34 -0.98
CA THR A 216 -11.50 -0.83 0.16
C THR A 216 -11.90 0.65 0.00
N GLY A 217 -11.30 1.36 -0.96
CA GLY A 217 -11.59 2.76 -1.24
C GLY A 217 -10.40 3.51 -1.84
N ASP A 218 -10.52 4.83 -1.95
CA ASP A 218 -9.44 5.72 -2.38
C ASP A 218 -8.55 6.07 -1.19
N ILE A 219 -7.22 6.10 -1.41
CA ILE A 219 -6.26 6.59 -0.42
C ILE A 219 -6.45 8.10 -0.24
N PRO A 220 -6.49 8.63 1.00
CA PRO A 220 -6.63 10.07 1.24
C PRO A 220 -5.57 10.90 0.50
N SER A 221 -6.00 11.95 -0.22
CA SER A 221 -5.10 12.78 -1.02
C SER A 221 -4.02 13.48 -0.18
N GLY A 222 -4.31 13.82 1.07
CA GLY A 222 -3.37 14.49 1.99
C GLY A 222 -2.11 13.68 2.32
N ILE A 223 -2.11 12.37 2.08
CA ILE A 223 -0.93 11.51 2.30
C ILE A 223 -0.25 11.08 0.99
N ILE A 224 -0.80 11.42 -0.17
CA ILE A 224 -0.14 11.20 -1.47
C ILE A 224 0.81 12.39 -1.74
N PRO A 225 2.04 12.16 -2.26
CA PRO A 225 2.91 13.27 -2.65
C PRO A 225 2.26 14.20 -3.67
N THR A 226 2.28 15.50 -3.41
CA THR A 226 1.81 16.54 -4.36
C THR A 226 2.85 16.88 -5.41
N LYS A 227 4.11 16.54 -5.16
CA LYS A 227 5.24 16.69 -6.09
C LYS A 227 5.30 15.53 -7.08
N ARG A 228 6.05 15.72 -8.17
CA ARG A 228 6.30 14.67 -9.17
C ARG A 228 7.09 13.51 -8.57
N ILE A 229 6.64 12.29 -8.85
CA ILE A 229 7.12 11.02 -8.30
C ILE A 229 7.87 10.26 -9.39
N ARG A 230 9.08 9.80 -9.12
CA ARG A 230 9.91 8.96 -10.00
C ARG A 230 9.63 7.47 -9.87
N LYS A 231 9.16 7.03 -8.71
CA LYS A 231 8.85 5.62 -8.42
C LYS A 231 7.65 5.50 -7.49
N LEU A 232 6.70 4.65 -7.88
CA LEU A 232 5.59 4.20 -7.04
C LEU A 232 5.63 2.67 -6.96
N LYS A 233 5.87 2.14 -5.77
CA LYS A 233 5.99 0.69 -5.53
C LYS A 233 5.06 0.27 -4.41
N VAL A 234 4.25 -0.74 -4.66
CA VAL A 234 3.20 -1.22 -3.76
C VAL A 234 3.57 -2.63 -3.33
N PHE A 235 3.58 -2.89 -2.04
CA PHE A 235 4.06 -4.14 -1.44
C PHE A 235 2.90 -4.90 -0.77
N TYR A 236 3.00 -6.22 -0.87
CA TYR A 236 2.00 -7.18 -0.43
C TYR A 236 2.66 -8.24 0.44
N ASN A 237 2.00 -8.61 1.55
CA ASN A 237 2.41 -9.77 2.33
C ASN A 237 1.83 -11.05 1.70
N GLY A 238 2.49 -11.55 0.66
CA GLY A 238 2.05 -12.71 -0.13
C GLY A 238 1.84 -12.38 -1.62
N ASP A 239 0.96 -13.14 -2.29
CA ASP A 239 0.61 -12.91 -3.70
C ASP A 239 -0.38 -11.72 -3.83
N PRO A 240 -0.13 -10.71 -4.69
CA PRO A 240 -1.01 -9.55 -4.86
C PRO A 240 -2.44 -9.91 -5.31
N LYS A 241 -2.65 -11.08 -5.92
CA LYS A 241 -3.98 -11.55 -6.33
C LYS A 241 -4.88 -11.86 -5.13
N ASP A 242 -4.28 -12.47 -4.10
CA ASP A 242 -4.99 -13.00 -2.93
C ASP A 242 -4.76 -12.16 -1.67
N SER A 243 -3.91 -11.13 -1.76
CA SER A 243 -3.51 -10.26 -0.65
C SER A 243 -3.97 -8.82 -0.87
N GLU A 244 -4.03 -8.05 0.22
CA GLU A 244 -4.25 -6.61 0.18
C GLU A 244 -2.91 -5.87 0.12
N PRO A 245 -2.84 -4.70 -0.54
CA PRO A 245 -1.65 -3.86 -0.45
C PRO A 245 -1.53 -3.33 0.98
N LEU A 246 -0.36 -3.48 1.60
CA LEU A 246 -0.17 -3.05 3.00
C LEU A 246 0.82 -1.90 3.13
N LEU A 247 1.74 -1.76 2.17
CA LEU A 247 2.81 -0.76 2.22
C LEU A 247 3.03 -0.16 0.83
N ILE A 248 3.15 1.17 0.76
CA ILE A 248 3.38 1.90 -0.49
C ILE A 248 4.60 2.80 -0.32
N TYR A 249 5.51 2.71 -1.27
CA TYR A 249 6.70 3.54 -1.39
C TYR A 249 6.55 4.55 -2.53
N PHE A 250 6.91 5.79 -2.23
CA PHE A 250 7.09 6.85 -3.20
C PHE A 250 8.54 7.32 -3.18
N LEU A 251 9.12 7.55 -4.36
CA LEU A 251 10.34 8.32 -4.54
C LEU A 251 10.00 9.59 -5.31
N GLU A 252 10.05 10.75 -4.66
CA GLU A 252 9.84 12.04 -5.31
C GLU A 252 11.02 12.41 -6.22
N SER A 253 10.76 13.34 -7.16
CA SER A 253 11.78 13.81 -8.10
C SER A 253 12.92 14.58 -7.44
N SER A 254 12.69 15.12 -6.24
CA SER A 254 13.73 15.70 -5.38
C SER A 254 14.68 14.66 -4.78
N GLY A 255 14.37 13.36 -4.88
CA GLY A 255 15.08 12.29 -4.19
C GLY A 255 14.54 11.99 -2.79
N THR A 256 13.56 12.76 -2.31
CA THR A 256 12.85 12.48 -1.05
C THR A 256 12.02 11.21 -1.21
N ASN A 257 12.12 10.29 -0.26
CA ASN A 257 11.24 9.12 -0.21
C ASN A 257 10.12 9.30 0.81
N LYS A 258 9.01 8.58 0.59
CA LYS A 258 7.86 8.56 1.49
C LYS A 258 7.30 7.15 1.54
N TRP A 259 6.88 6.74 2.73
CA TRP A 259 6.21 5.48 2.97
C TRP A 259 4.83 5.74 3.57
N ILE A 260 3.81 5.04 3.08
CA ILE A 260 2.50 4.95 3.72
C ILE A 260 2.14 3.48 3.92
N CYS A 261 1.37 3.17 4.94
CA CYS A 261 0.91 1.81 5.22
C CYS A 261 -0.54 1.78 5.72
N GLN A 262 -1.12 0.59 5.69
CA GLN A 262 -2.34 0.24 6.41
C GLN A 262 -2.12 -1.14 7.07
N TYR A 263 -2.77 -1.39 8.21
CA TYR A 263 -2.80 -2.74 8.77
C TYR A 263 -3.78 -3.62 7.99
N TYR A 264 -3.59 -4.93 8.05
CA TYR A 264 -4.51 -5.87 7.42
C TYR A 264 -5.93 -5.69 7.98
N GLY A 265 -6.88 -5.45 7.08
CA GLY A 265 -8.27 -5.18 7.43
C GLY A 265 -8.60 -3.71 7.68
N ASP A 266 -7.64 -2.83 7.94
CA ASP A 266 -7.95 -1.42 8.20
C ASP A 266 -8.55 -0.71 6.97
N THR A 267 -9.28 0.38 7.22
CA THR A 267 -9.78 1.28 6.17
C THR A 267 -8.86 2.48 5.94
N ASP A 268 -8.01 2.80 6.91
CA ASP A 268 -7.28 4.05 6.96
C ASP A 268 -5.80 3.82 6.60
N TRP A 269 -5.26 4.68 5.76
CA TRP A 269 -3.83 4.72 5.42
C TRP A 269 -3.13 5.81 6.21
N GLU A 270 -1.90 5.55 6.64
CA GLU A 270 -1.11 6.49 7.42
C GLU A 270 0.36 6.58 6.97
N ASN A 271 1.05 7.66 7.34
CA ASN A 271 2.47 7.84 7.07
C ASN A 271 3.31 6.97 8.02
N VAL A 272 4.35 6.30 7.50
CA VAL A 272 5.24 5.45 8.33
C VAL A 272 6.30 6.27 9.08
N ASN A 273 6.44 7.58 8.79
CA ASN A 273 7.56 8.44 9.21
C ASN A 273 7.86 8.50 10.72
N SER A 274 7.00 7.98 11.58
CA SER A 274 7.15 7.96 13.04
C SER A 274 7.45 6.58 13.64
N ARG A 275 7.62 5.54 12.83
CA ARG A 275 7.79 4.16 13.32
C ARG A 275 9.25 3.74 13.42
N ASP A 276 9.56 2.89 14.39
CA ASP A 276 10.82 2.18 14.42
C ASP A 276 10.92 1.19 13.25
N GLY A 277 12.10 1.05 12.65
CA GLY A 277 12.34 0.07 11.60
C GLY A 277 11.88 0.46 10.19
N ILE A 278 11.66 1.76 9.92
CA ILE A 278 11.33 2.24 8.56
C ILE A 278 12.43 1.80 7.57
N PRO A 279 12.05 1.21 6.42
CA PRO A 279 12.99 0.91 5.35
C PRO A 279 13.66 2.18 4.80
N ALA A 280 14.98 2.15 4.65
CA ALA A 280 15.70 3.32 4.15
C ALA A 280 15.38 3.65 2.68
N ASN A 281 15.03 2.63 1.89
CA ASN A 281 14.64 2.72 0.49
C ASN A 281 13.91 1.43 0.06
N ASP A 282 13.49 1.36 -1.20
CA ASP A 282 12.68 0.26 -1.71
C ASP A 282 13.42 -1.05 -2.00
N ASN A 283 14.71 -1.12 -1.64
CA ASN A 283 15.56 -2.31 -1.71
C ASN A 283 16.02 -2.79 -0.32
N ASP A 284 15.53 -2.19 0.78
CA ASP A 284 15.81 -2.63 2.15
C ASP A 284 14.90 -3.82 2.52
N ASP A 285 15.07 -4.93 1.80
CA ASP A 285 14.18 -6.09 1.81
C ASP A 285 13.93 -6.63 3.22
N LYS A 286 14.96 -6.63 4.08
CA LYS A 286 14.84 -7.08 5.47
C LYS A 286 13.87 -6.21 6.26
N LYS A 287 13.99 -4.88 6.19
CA LYS A 287 13.07 -3.98 6.91
C LYS A 287 11.70 -3.96 6.28
N ILE A 288 11.61 -4.05 4.95
CA ILE A 288 10.32 -4.15 4.23
C ILE A 288 9.57 -5.40 4.69
N LYS A 289 10.24 -6.55 4.72
CA LYS A 289 9.67 -7.81 5.21
C LYS A 289 9.19 -7.69 6.66
N ASN A 290 10.05 -7.25 7.58
CA ASN A 290 9.68 -7.10 8.98
C ASN A 290 8.48 -6.16 9.16
N LEU A 291 8.44 -5.05 8.43
CA LEU A 291 7.32 -4.11 8.48
C LEU A 291 6.03 -4.74 7.93
N LEU A 292 6.10 -5.45 6.80
CA LEU A 292 4.98 -6.16 6.21
C LEU A 292 4.41 -7.25 7.14
N GLU A 293 5.27 -8.03 7.79
CA GLU A 293 4.87 -9.04 8.77
C GLU A 293 4.14 -8.39 9.95
N ASN A 294 4.65 -7.27 10.46
CA ASN A 294 4.03 -6.53 11.56
C ASN A 294 2.66 -5.95 11.19
N ILE A 295 2.54 -5.34 10.01
CA ILE A 295 1.26 -4.71 9.57
C ILE A 295 0.27 -5.72 8.98
N ALA A 296 0.69 -6.95 8.71
CA ALA A 296 -0.21 -8.02 8.30
C ALA A 296 -1.06 -8.58 9.45
N ILE A 297 -0.72 -8.23 10.70
CA ILE A 297 -1.52 -8.50 11.88
C ILE A 297 -2.51 -7.34 12.05
N PRO A 298 -3.84 -7.59 12.07
CA PRO A 298 -4.83 -6.52 12.22
C PRO A 298 -4.64 -5.73 13.52
N ASN A 299 -4.83 -4.43 13.45
CA ASN A 299 -5.00 -3.57 14.61
C ASN A 299 -6.49 -3.23 14.75
N VAL A 300 -7.08 -3.45 15.92
CA VAL A 300 -8.53 -3.33 16.10
C VAL A 300 -8.93 -2.52 17.32
N ASP A 301 -9.94 -1.68 17.12
CA ASP A 301 -10.68 -1.00 18.19
C ASP A 301 -11.90 -1.85 18.57
N LEU A 302 -11.81 -2.58 19.68
CA LEU A 302 -12.86 -3.49 20.11
C LEU A 302 -13.85 -2.79 21.04
N ASP A 303 -15.15 -3.09 20.87
CA ASP A 303 -16.24 -2.62 21.73
C ASP A 303 -16.81 -3.79 22.52
N LEU A 304 -16.60 -3.79 23.84
CA LEU A 304 -17.02 -4.84 24.76
C LEU A 304 -18.52 -4.84 25.07
N SER A 305 -19.27 -3.80 24.68
CA SER A 305 -20.73 -3.79 24.78
C SER A 305 -21.41 -4.75 23.80
N LYS A 306 -20.67 -5.19 22.77
CA LYS A 306 -21.20 -6.08 21.73
C LYS A 306 -21.41 -7.49 22.29
N SER A 307 -22.67 -7.91 22.31
CA SER A 307 -23.12 -9.23 22.82
C SER A 307 -23.69 -10.17 21.74
N GLY A 308 -23.82 -9.69 20.50
CA GLY A 308 -24.35 -10.44 19.35
C GLY A 308 -23.34 -11.40 18.72
N SER A 309 -23.76 -12.23 17.76
CA SER A 309 -22.90 -13.27 17.18
C SER A 309 -21.68 -12.72 16.42
N THR A 310 -21.86 -11.70 15.57
CA THR A 310 -20.78 -11.11 14.76
C THR A 310 -20.95 -9.61 14.57
N TYR A 311 -19.86 -8.86 14.57
CA TYR A 311 -19.84 -7.43 14.26
C TYR A 311 -18.54 -7.03 13.54
N LYS A 312 -18.49 -5.80 13.03
CA LYS A 312 -17.32 -5.19 12.39
C LYS A 312 -16.79 -4.10 13.31
N PRO A 313 -15.54 -4.19 13.84
CA PRO A 313 -14.94 -3.13 14.64
C PRO A 313 -14.88 -1.80 13.89
N SER A 314 -14.76 -0.69 14.63
CA SER A 314 -14.61 0.62 14.01
C SER A 314 -13.35 0.67 13.13
N LYS A 315 -13.44 1.32 11.96
CA LYS A 315 -12.31 1.52 11.01
C LYS A 315 -11.61 0.25 10.51
N ASN A 316 -12.24 -0.91 10.65
CA ASN A 316 -11.67 -2.18 10.23
C ASN A 316 -12.70 -3.02 9.48
N ASN A 317 -12.30 -3.65 8.36
CA ASN A 317 -13.11 -4.45 7.44
C ASN A 317 -13.29 -5.91 7.84
N LEU A 318 -12.61 -6.37 8.90
CA LEU A 318 -12.74 -7.73 9.40
C LEU A 318 -13.97 -7.89 10.29
N TYR A 319 -14.43 -9.12 10.41
CA TYR A 319 -15.55 -9.48 11.26
C TYR A 319 -15.03 -10.17 12.52
N PHE A 320 -15.60 -9.76 13.65
CA PHE A 320 -15.34 -10.34 14.95
C PHE A 320 -16.58 -11.08 15.42
N LYS A 321 -16.36 -12.31 15.89
CA LYS A 321 -17.38 -13.13 16.53
C LYS A 321 -17.36 -12.88 18.04
N VAL A 322 -18.53 -12.74 18.64
CA VAL A 322 -18.68 -12.79 20.10
C VAL A 322 -19.37 -14.08 20.50
N SER A 323 -18.76 -14.80 21.43
CA SER A 323 -19.36 -15.97 22.06
C SER A 323 -19.74 -15.64 23.50
N LYS A 324 -21.02 -15.87 23.84
CA LYS A 324 -21.56 -15.75 25.19
C LYS A 324 -21.56 -17.13 25.84
N THR A 325 -20.91 -17.26 26.99
CA THR A 325 -20.90 -18.49 27.79
C THR A 325 -21.03 -18.16 29.26
N GLN A 326 -21.76 -18.97 30.03
CA GLN A 326 -21.73 -18.86 31.48
C GLN A 326 -20.48 -19.58 31.99
N ASN A 327 -19.55 -18.85 32.60
CA ASN A 327 -18.23 -19.39 32.96
C ASN A 327 -17.77 -18.85 34.34
N PRO A 328 -17.78 -19.70 35.39
CA PRO A 328 -18.12 -21.12 35.37
C PRO A 328 -19.63 -21.39 35.18
N PRO A 329 -20.04 -22.61 34.80
CA PRO A 329 -21.44 -22.97 34.67
C PRO A 329 -22.23 -22.71 35.97
N LYS A 330 -23.45 -22.15 35.87
CA LYS A 330 -24.35 -21.84 37.01
C LYS A 330 -23.84 -20.80 38.02
N SER A 331 -22.72 -20.12 37.75
CA SER A 331 -22.16 -19.08 38.65
C SER A 331 -22.92 -17.74 38.62
N GLY A 332 -23.72 -17.51 37.57
CA GLY A 332 -24.25 -16.17 37.26
C GLY A 332 -23.24 -15.26 36.54
N ILE A 333 -22.01 -15.72 36.33
CA ILE A 333 -20.95 -15.01 35.62
C ILE A 333 -21.00 -15.39 34.14
N PHE A 334 -21.03 -14.37 33.27
CA PHE A 334 -21.03 -14.57 31.82
C PHE A 334 -19.77 -14.00 31.18
N GLN A 335 -19.15 -14.82 30.35
CA GLN A 335 -18.01 -14.47 29.51
C GLN A 335 -18.52 -14.11 28.10
N PHE A 336 -18.15 -12.92 27.63
CA PHE A 336 -18.30 -12.48 26.25
C PHE A 336 -16.93 -12.46 25.61
N LYS A 337 -16.65 -13.47 24.79
CA LYS A 337 -15.34 -13.67 24.17
C LYS A 337 -15.37 -13.21 22.71
N HIS A 338 -14.58 -12.19 22.41
CA HIS A 338 -14.36 -11.56 21.12
C HIS A 338 -13.17 -12.25 20.42
N THR A 339 -13.39 -12.72 19.19
CA THR A 339 -12.39 -13.39 18.35
C THR A 339 -12.54 -12.94 16.91
N GLU A 340 -11.44 -12.76 16.18
CA GLU A 340 -11.52 -12.57 14.72
C GLU A 340 -12.13 -13.83 14.07
N GLN A 341 -13.04 -13.65 13.11
CA GLN A 341 -13.90 -14.73 12.61
C GLN A 341 -13.15 -15.88 11.92
N LYS A 342 -11.97 -15.61 11.33
CA LYS A 342 -11.10 -16.62 10.71
C LYS A 342 -10.09 -17.20 11.71
N ASN A 343 -10.27 -16.94 13.00
CA ASN A 343 -9.39 -17.35 14.10
C ASN A 343 -7.93 -16.91 13.90
N LYS A 344 -7.72 -15.75 13.27
CA LYS A 344 -6.38 -15.15 13.18
C LYS A 344 -6.07 -14.35 14.43
N VAL A 345 -4.77 -14.17 14.70
CA VAL A 345 -4.31 -13.25 15.73
C VAL A 345 -4.53 -11.79 15.31
N PHE A 346 -4.68 -10.90 16.28
CA PHE A 346 -4.86 -9.46 16.10
C PHE A 346 -4.22 -8.69 17.25
N LYS A 347 -4.04 -7.37 17.11
CA LYS A 347 -3.62 -6.47 18.18
C LYS A 347 -4.75 -5.51 18.52
N ILE A 348 -4.84 -5.10 19.78
CA ILE A 348 -5.81 -4.08 20.20
C ILE A 348 -5.14 -2.71 20.23
N THR A 349 -5.75 -1.73 19.58
CA THR A 349 -5.36 -0.32 19.66
C THR A 349 -6.21 0.42 20.69
N LYS A 350 -7.49 0.05 20.76
CA LYS A 350 -8.47 0.62 21.69
C LYS A 350 -9.39 -0.47 22.20
N LEU A 351 -9.81 -0.33 23.46
CA LEU A 351 -10.88 -1.13 24.04
C LEU A 351 -11.92 -0.18 24.62
N ASP A 352 -13.13 -0.23 24.09
CA ASP A 352 -14.23 0.64 24.46
C ASP A 352 -15.39 -0.17 25.05
N TYR A 353 -16.25 0.52 25.78
CA TYR A 353 -17.58 0.06 26.14
C TYR A 353 -18.59 1.12 25.71
N ASP A 354 -19.37 0.85 24.66
CA ASP A 354 -20.40 1.78 24.15
C ASP A 354 -19.87 3.21 23.94
N HIS A 355 -18.73 3.31 23.24
CA HIS A 355 -17.97 4.55 22.96
C HIS A 355 -17.08 5.09 24.10
N ASP A 356 -17.24 4.61 25.33
CA ASP A 356 -16.37 5.02 26.44
C ASP A 356 -15.06 4.22 26.45
N LEU A 357 -13.93 4.92 26.47
CA LEU A 357 -12.61 4.31 26.47
C LEU A 357 -12.28 3.62 27.81
N LEU A 358 -11.93 2.33 27.74
CA LEU A 358 -11.43 1.56 28.88
C LEU A 358 -9.91 1.76 29.02
N THR A 359 -9.53 2.78 29.78
CA THR A 359 -8.12 3.14 29.99
C THR A 359 -7.38 2.12 30.86
N GLY A 360 -6.07 1.96 30.63
CA GLY A 360 -5.20 1.10 31.43
C GLY A 360 -5.06 -0.34 30.92
N ILE A 361 -5.86 -0.74 29.93
CA ILE A 361 -5.72 -2.04 29.23
C ILE A 361 -4.77 -1.86 28.05
N LYS A 362 -3.58 -2.47 28.14
CA LYS A 362 -2.55 -2.44 27.09
C LYS A 362 -1.96 -3.84 26.88
N CYS A 363 -1.72 -4.20 25.63
CA CYS A 363 -1.03 -5.44 25.27
C CYS A 363 -0.26 -5.27 23.97
N ASP A 364 1.06 -5.43 24.03
CA ASP A 364 1.93 -5.33 22.85
C ASP A 364 2.06 -6.68 22.11
N LYS A 365 1.49 -7.74 22.69
CA LYS A 365 1.49 -9.09 22.12
C LYS A 365 0.32 -9.28 21.16
N ASP A 366 0.51 -10.17 20.21
CA ASP A 366 -0.57 -10.65 19.36
C ASP A 366 -1.60 -11.39 20.21
N LEU A 367 -2.87 -11.11 20.00
CA LEU A 367 -4.00 -11.67 20.73
C LEU A 367 -4.77 -12.66 19.87
N VAL A 368 -5.20 -13.74 20.49
CA VAL A 368 -6.16 -14.71 19.93
C VAL A 368 -7.59 -14.31 20.27
N SER A 369 -7.79 -13.73 21.46
CA SER A 369 -9.11 -13.30 21.91
C SER A 369 -9.06 -12.30 23.05
N VAL A 370 -10.14 -11.54 23.18
CA VAL A 370 -10.44 -10.70 24.35
C VAL A 370 -11.73 -11.20 24.99
N SER A 371 -11.71 -11.51 26.27
CA SER A 371 -12.91 -11.91 27.03
C SER A 371 -13.28 -10.86 28.05
N ALA A 372 -14.57 -10.52 28.11
CA ALA A 372 -15.14 -9.65 29.13
C ALA A 372 -16.07 -10.46 30.05
N TYR A 373 -15.88 -10.36 31.36
CA TYR A 373 -16.65 -11.10 32.37
C TYR A 373 -17.63 -10.19 33.09
N TYR A 374 -18.91 -10.56 33.05
CA TYR A 374 -20.01 -9.80 33.63
C TYR A 374 -20.76 -10.58 34.71
N LEU A 375 -21.28 -9.85 35.71
CA LEU A 375 -22.29 -10.37 36.62
C LEU A 375 -23.67 -10.24 35.98
N GLY A 376 -24.22 -11.36 35.52
CA GLY A 376 -25.45 -11.39 34.75
C GLY A 376 -25.20 -11.58 33.26
N ASP A 377 -26.27 -11.88 32.53
CA ASP A 377 -26.20 -12.39 31.17
C ASP A 377 -26.29 -11.31 30.08
N THR A 378 -26.38 -10.05 30.49
CA THR A 378 -26.48 -8.89 29.62
C THR A 378 -25.27 -8.00 29.90
N PRO A 379 -24.47 -7.62 28.90
CA PRO A 379 -23.34 -6.74 29.15
C PRO A 379 -23.87 -5.39 29.61
N LYS A 380 -23.44 -4.97 30.81
CA LYS A 380 -23.63 -3.63 31.34
C LYS A 380 -22.30 -3.13 31.91
N PRO A 381 -21.98 -1.83 31.81
CA PRO A 381 -20.69 -1.31 32.27
C PRO A 381 -20.48 -1.52 33.78
N ASP A 382 -21.52 -1.31 34.59
CA ASP A 382 -21.52 -1.52 36.04
C ASP A 382 -21.38 -3.00 36.43
N GLN A 383 -21.68 -3.92 35.51
CA GLN A 383 -21.55 -5.37 35.68
C GLN A 383 -20.24 -5.95 35.14
N LEU A 384 -19.43 -5.16 34.41
CA LEU A 384 -18.14 -5.60 33.88
C LEU A 384 -17.10 -5.68 35.01
N MET A 385 -16.66 -6.90 35.34
CA MET A 385 -15.77 -7.16 36.48
C MET A 385 -14.31 -7.35 36.08
N MET A 386 -14.07 -8.06 34.97
CA MET A 386 -12.74 -8.48 34.57
C MET A 386 -12.62 -8.54 33.05
N VAL A 387 -11.46 -8.14 32.53
CA VAL A 387 -11.08 -8.35 31.13
C VAL A 387 -9.90 -9.31 31.08
N GLU A 388 -10.01 -10.34 30.23
CA GLU A 388 -8.95 -11.31 29.95
C GLU A 388 -8.47 -11.12 28.51
N LEU A 389 -7.15 -11.04 28.33
CA LEU A 389 -6.49 -11.08 27.03
C LEU A 389 -5.77 -12.42 26.89
N VAL A 390 -6.09 -13.16 25.82
CA VAL A 390 -5.40 -14.42 25.48
C VAL A 390 -4.41 -14.13 24.36
N CYS A 391 -3.12 -14.29 24.65
CA CYS A 391 -2.04 -14.00 23.72
C CYS A 391 -1.79 -15.18 22.76
N GLY A 392 -1.17 -14.90 21.60
CA GLY A 392 -0.81 -15.89 20.58
C GLY A 392 0.20 -16.94 21.04
N ASP A 393 0.98 -16.62 22.08
CA ASP A 393 1.90 -17.55 22.76
C ASP A 393 1.21 -18.43 23.82
N GLY A 394 -0.11 -18.30 23.99
CA GLY A 394 -0.91 -19.03 24.97
C GLY A 394 -0.93 -18.40 26.37
N ASN A 395 -0.26 -17.27 26.59
CA ASN A 395 -0.29 -16.58 27.88
C ASN A 395 -1.60 -15.81 28.12
N TYR A 396 -1.91 -15.61 29.40
CA TYR A 396 -3.11 -14.90 29.84
C TYR A 396 -2.72 -13.60 30.54
N ILE A 397 -3.46 -12.54 30.27
CA ILE A 397 -3.31 -11.25 30.97
C ILE A 397 -4.69 -10.83 31.45
N TYR A 398 -4.81 -10.58 32.75
CA TYR A 398 -6.07 -10.18 33.38
C TYR A 398 -6.01 -8.73 33.83
N PHE A 399 -7.12 -8.02 33.67
CA PHE A 399 -7.32 -6.66 34.12
C PHE A 399 -8.58 -6.60 34.98
N LYS A 400 -8.50 -5.87 36.09
CA LYS A 400 -9.65 -5.53 36.93
C LYS A 400 -9.95 -4.04 36.83
N ARG A 401 -11.22 -3.67 36.99
CA ARG A 401 -11.59 -2.26 37.14
C ARG A 401 -11.12 -1.74 38.49
N ASN A 402 -10.82 -0.45 38.55
CA ASN A 402 -10.62 0.28 39.80
C ASN A 402 -11.98 0.82 40.29
N ASN A 403 -11.98 1.81 41.19
CA ASN A 403 -13.19 2.51 41.64
C ASN A 403 -13.96 3.17 40.48
N SER A 404 -13.32 3.43 39.34
CA SER A 404 -13.96 3.90 38.11
C SER A 404 -14.24 2.73 37.15
N PRO A 405 -15.42 2.67 36.51
CA PRO A 405 -15.73 1.63 35.51
C PRO A 405 -14.87 1.72 34.24
N TYR A 406 -14.16 2.84 34.04
CA TYR A 406 -13.36 3.11 32.83
C TYR A 406 -11.84 3.07 33.08
N ILE A 407 -11.40 2.86 34.33
CA ILE A 407 -9.98 2.79 34.69
C ILE A 407 -9.66 1.36 35.10
N TRP A 408 -8.75 0.74 34.37
CA TRP A 408 -8.40 -0.67 34.51
C TRP A 408 -6.95 -0.84 34.93
N THR A 409 -6.70 -1.83 35.78
CA THR A 409 -5.36 -2.16 36.25
C THR A 409 -5.08 -3.64 36.01
N LYS A 410 -3.87 -3.95 35.54
CA LYS A 410 -3.42 -5.33 35.37
C LYS A 410 -3.41 -6.04 36.73
N ILE A 411 -3.95 -7.26 36.78
CA ILE A 411 -3.84 -8.13 37.96
C ILE A 411 -2.41 -8.72 37.95
N PRO A 412 -1.57 -8.42 38.97
CA PRO A 412 -0.21 -8.92 39.03
C PRO A 412 -0.18 -10.44 39.24
N ASP A 413 0.92 -11.07 38.81
CA ASP A 413 1.26 -12.48 39.06
C ASP A 413 0.26 -13.53 38.55
N GLN A 414 -0.70 -13.14 37.70
CA GLN A 414 -1.68 -14.03 37.10
C GLN A 414 -1.35 -14.35 35.63
N GLU A 415 -0.36 -15.23 35.42
CA GLU A 415 0.04 -15.70 34.08
C GLU A 415 -0.71 -16.96 33.64
N ASN A 416 -1.20 -17.74 34.61
CA ASN A 416 -1.96 -18.96 34.37
C ASN A 416 -3.43 -18.63 34.10
N LYS A 417 -4.05 -19.44 33.24
CA LYS A 417 -5.48 -19.37 32.97
C LYS A 417 -6.28 -19.57 34.25
N LEU A 418 -7.19 -18.65 34.55
CA LEU A 418 -8.19 -18.83 35.60
C LEU A 418 -9.31 -19.71 35.08
N GLU A 419 -9.50 -20.87 35.71
CA GLU A 419 -10.57 -21.80 35.35
C GLU A 419 -11.45 -22.15 36.55
N ASN A 420 -12.72 -22.47 36.26
CA ASN A 420 -13.65 -23.04 37.23
C ASN A 420 -13.69 -22.23 38.54
N GLN A 421 -13.47 -22.88 39.69
CA GLN A 421 -13.56 -22.25 41.00
C GLN A 421 -12.62 -21.06 41.16
N GLN A 422 -11.41 -21.10 40.58
CA GLN A 422 -10.46 -19.99 40.70
C GLN A 422 -10.99 -18.71 40.02
N LEU A 423 -11.63 -18.87 38.87
CA LEU A 423 -12.27 -17.77 38.16
C LEU A 423 -13.46 -17.21 38.94
N ASP A 424 -14.31 -18.09 39.47
CA ASP A 424 -15.48 -17.71 40.29
C ASP A 424 -15.07 -16.98 41.57
N ASP A 425 -14.09 -17.51 42.30
CA ASP A 425 -13.53 -16.89 43.50
C ASP A 425 -12.95 -15.51 43.18
N LYS A 426 -12.21 -15.40 42.07
CA LYS A 426 -11.60 -14.12 41.69
C LYS A 426 -12.65 -13.08 41.34
N ILE A 427 -13.69 -13.43 40.57
CA ILE A 427 -14.74 -12.47 40.21
C ILE A 427 -15.58 -12.08 41.43
N LYS A 428 -15.82 -12.99 42.37
CA LYS A 428 -16.49 -12.69 43.65
C LYS A 428 -15.65 -11.75 44.52
N GLU A 429 -14.34 -11.96 44.58
CA GLU A 429 -13.39 -11.05 45.26
C GLU A 429 -13.48 -9.64 44.66
N LEU A 430 -13.40 -9.52 43.34
CA LEU A 430 -13.48 -8.23 42.63
C LEU A 430 -14.83 -7.53 42.83
N ASN A 431 -15.93 -8.28 42.82
CA ASN A 431 -17.25 -7.72 43.09
C ASN A 431 -17.38 -7.20 44.52
N LYS A 432 -16.80 -7.92 45.49
CA LYS A 432 -16.77 -7.48 46.89
C LYS A 432 -15.93 -6.20 47.05
N GLU A 433 -14.74 -6.16 46.45
CA GLU A 433 -13.86 -4.98 46.45
C GLU A 433 -14.61 -3.74 45.92
N TYR A 434 -15.35 -3.89 44.82
CA TYR A 434 -16.17 -2.82 44.25
C TYR A 434 -17.29 -2.35 45.19
N LEU A 435 -18.05 -3.28 45.77
CA LEU A 435 -19.17 -2.95 46.67
C LEU A 435 -18.71 -2.30 47.98
N ASP A 436 -17.49 -2.62 48.44
CA ASP A 436 -16.92 -2.02 49.64
C ASP A 436 -16.36 -0.61 49.33
N ALA A 437 -15.76 -0.42 48.16
CA ALA A 437 -15.32 0.91 47.69
C ALA A 437 -16.50 1.87 47.53
N SER A 438 -17.62 1.43 46.94
CA SER A 438 -18.79 2.29 46.72
C SER A 438 -19.44 2.79 48.01
N LYS A 439 -19.35 2.04 49.12
CA LYS A 439 -19.88 2.48 50.42
C LYS A 439 -19.04 3.57 51.07
N THR A 440 -17.74 3.60 50.77
CA THR A 440 -16.81 4.54 51.42
C THR A 440 -16.96 5.95 50.86
N GLU A 441 -17.45 6.11 49.63
CA GLU A 441 -17.66 7.42 49.01
C GLU A 441 -18.92 8.14 49.53
N ASP A 442 -19.94 7.42 50.00
CA ASP A 442 -21.20 8.02 50.48
C ASP A 442 -21.03 8.68 51.87
N ASP A 443 -20.15 8.15 52.73
CA ASP A 443 -20.00 8.60 54.13
C ASP A 443 -19.11 9.87 54.30
N ASP A 444 -18.35 10.28 53.28
CA ASP A 444 -17.46 11.47 53.34
C ASP A 444 -18.03 12.70 52.59
N SER A 445 -19.27 12.61 52.07
CA SER A 445 -19.91 13.68 51.30
C SER A 445 -20.55 14.81 52.14
N GLY A 446 -20.32 14.82 53.46
CA GLY A 446 -20.78 15.87 54.40
C GLY A 446 -20.07 17.23 54.27
N SER A 447 -19.10 17.37 53.36
CA SER A 447 -18.39 18.63 53.09
C SER A 447 -18.80 19.21 51.73
N THR A 448 -19.84 20.04 51.75
CA THR A 448 -20.29 20.88 50.63
C THR A 448 -19.18 21.85 50.19
N GLN A 449 -18.32 21.44 49.25
CA GLN A 449 -17.59 22.40 48.42
C GLN A 449 -18.34 22.59 47.10
N ASN A 450 -18.95 23.77 46.96
CA ASN A 450 -19.54 24.30 45.74
C ASN A 450 -18.55 24.18 44.55
N PHE A 451 -18.70 23.15 43.72
CA PHE A 451 -18.19 23.20 42.35
C PHE A 451 -19.19 23.96 41.50
N HIS A 452 -18.89 25.24 41.27
CA HIS A 452 -19.61 26.07 40.32
C HIS A 452 -19.55 25.49 38.90
N ASN A 453 -20.73 25.48 38.26
CA ASN A 453 -20.98 25.41 36.83
C ASN A 453 -19.78 25.80 35.95
N TYR A 454 -19.31 24.86 35.13
CA TYR A 454 -18.76 25.22 33.82
C TYR A 454 -19.92 25.19 32.81
N GLU A 455 -20.47 26.38 32.59
CA GLU A 455 -21.37 26.68 31.49
C GLU A 455 -20.61 26.54 30.17
N SER A 456 -21.06 25.60 29.35
CA SER A 456 -20.64 25.45 27.96
C SER A 456 -21.23 26.60 27.14
N GLY A 457 -20.43 27.62 26.84
CA GLY A 457 -20.78 28.72 25.95
C GLY A 457 -19.69 29.01 24.92
N GLY A 458 -20.05 28.86 23.64
CA GLY A 458 -19.70 29.79 22.55
C GLY A 458 -18.24 29.91 22.09
N THR A 459 -18.01 29.39 20.88
CA THR A 459 -17.23 29.99 19.77
C THR A 459 -16.39 31.24 20.05
N GLU A 460 -15.07 31.14 19.82
CA GLU A 460 -14.27 32.10 19.03
C GLU A 460 -12.87 31.50 18.75
N ASP A 461 -12.43 31.61 17.49
CA ASP A 461 -11.05 31.33 17.05
C ASP A 461 -10.06 32.22 17.82
N PRO A 462 -8.82 31.75 18.03
CA PRO A 462 -7.74 32.52 17.42
C PRO A 462 -6.55 31.69 16.89
N GLU A 463 -6.07 32.20 15.76
CA GLU A 463 -4.69 32.27 15.27
C GLU A 463 -3.58 31.48 16.00
N THR A 464 -2.98 30.61 15.18
CA THR A 464 -1.55 30.28 15.13
C THR A 464 -0.61 31.20 15.89
N SER A 465 0.07 30.67 16.91
CA SER A 465 1.41 31.11 17.28
C SER A 465 2.32 29.94 17.67
N ILE A 466 3.56 30.10 17.25
CA ILE A 466 4.69 29.17 17.28
C ILE A 466 5.39 29.30 18.65
N TYR A 467 5.91 28.18 19.19
CA TYR A 467 7.27 27.99 19.77
C TYR A 467 7.31 26.87 20.84
N SER A 468 8.16 25.88 20.56
CA SER A 468 9.19 25.30 21.46
C SER A 468 8.89 24.26 22.54
N ALA A 469 9.41 23.06 22.24
CA ALA A 469 10.47 22.34 22.96
C ALA A 469 10.37 22.12 24.49
N THR A 470 10.35 20.83 24.88
CA THR A 470 10.99 20.31 26.11
C THR A 470 11.20 18.78 25.97
N PRO A 471 12.01 18.12 26.82
CA PRO A 471 13.36 17.72 26.44
C PRO A 471 13.55 16.19 26.35
N SER A 472 14.66 15.84 25.72
CA SER A 472 15.30 14.53 25.67
C SER A 472 15.38 13.82 27.02
N SER A 473 14.83 12.61 27.10
CA SER A 473 15.22 11.60 28.09
C SER A 473 16.32 10.71 27.51
N GLN A 474 17.50 10.79 28.14
CA GLN A 474 18.63 9.90 27.93
C GLN A 474 18.24 8.48 28.36
N SER A 475 18.31 7.50 27.46
CA SER A 475 18.32 6.09 27.83
C SER A 475 19.77 5.59 27.89
N SER A 476 20.13 5.11 29.06
CA SER A 476 21.42 4.54 29.41
C SER A 476 21.65 3.22 28.69
N SER A 477 22.85 3.11 28.11
CA SER A 477 23.43 1.88 27.60
C SER A 477 23.61 0.85 28.73
N SER A 478 23.09 -0.36 28.55
CA SER A 478 23.56 -1.54 29.28
C SER A 478 24.11 -2.57 28.32
N SER A 479 25.27 -3.09 28.70
CA SER A 479 26.17 -3.95 27.96
C SER A 479 26.04 -5.41 28.38
N GLY A 480 26.21 -6.32 27.41
CA GLY A 480 26.55 -7.74 27.62
C GLY A 480 25.34 -8.69 27.58
N VAL A 481 25.41 -9.94 27.13
CA VAL A 481 26.53 -10.82 26.74
C VAL A 481 25.97 -11.87 25.74
N SER A 482 26.85 -12.41 24.89
CA SER A 482 26.72 -13.58 24.02
C SER A 482 25.84 -14.73 24.51
N GLY A 483 25.12 -15.36 23.57
CA GLY A 483 24.56 -16.71 23.71
C GLY A 483 24.22 -17.32 22.35
N ALA A 484 25.04 -18.26 21.89
CA ALA A 484 24.83 -19.05 20.69
C ALA A 484 24.01 -20.31 21.00
N VAL A 485 22.96 -20.58 20.20
CA VAL A 485 22.23 -21.87 20.12
C VAL A 485 21.77 -22.01 18.66
N ILE A 486 22.50 -22.72 17.78
CA ILE A 486 22.25 -24.13 17.38
C ILE A 486 20.76 -24.34 17.03
N GLY A 487 20.31 -24.27 15.79
CA GLY A 487 20.59 -25.28 14.75
C GLY A 487 19.74 -26.54 14.95
N GLY A 488 18.43 -26.51 14.69
CA GLY A 488 17.56 -27.67 14.98
C GLY A 488 16.19 -27.83 14.31
N ILE A 489 15.73 -26.94 13.42
CA ILE A 489 14.35 -27.04 12.87
C ILE A 489 14.29 -27.26 11.35
N VAL A 490 15.35 -26.95 10.60
CA VAL A 490 15.35 -27.09 9.13
C VAL A 490 15.37 -28.57 8.67
N GLY A 491 15.79 -29.51 9.53
CA GLY A 491 15.81 -30.95 9.22
C GLY A 491 14.46 -31.68 9.32
N GLY A 492 13.46 -31.12 10.01
CA GLY A 492 12.18 -31.81 10.26
C GLY A 492 11.15 -31.68 9.14
N ILE A 493 11.11 -30.54 8.44
CA ILE A 493 10.03 -30.24 7.48
C ILE A 493 10.33 -30.82 6.09
N LEU A 494 11.59 -30.89 5.68
CA LEU A 494 11.98 -31.56 4.43
C LEU A 494 11.73 -33.08 4.47
N GLY A 495 11.81 -33.71 5.65
CA GLY A 495 11.53 -35.14 5.83
C GLY A 495 10.06 -35.52 5.62
N LEU A 496 9.12 -34.68 6.07
CA LEU A 496 7.67 -34.94 5.94
C LEU A 496 7.17 -34.76 4.50
N ALA A 497 7.75 -33.84 3.72
CA ALA A 497 7.37 -33.62 2.33
C ALA A 497 7.76 -34.79 1.41
N VAL A 498 8.93 -35.42 1.64
CA VAL A 498 9.40 -36.57 0.85
C VAL A 498 8.56 -37.83 1.13
N PHE A 499 8.18 -38.06 2.39
CA PHE A 499 7.31 -39.19 2.75
C PHE A 499 5.89 -39.05 2.18
N ALA A 500 5.32 -37.85 2.18
CA ALA A 500 4.00 -37.59 1.58
C ALA A 500 4.02 -37.80 0.04
N PHE A 501 5.11 -37.41 -0.63
CA PHE A 501 5.26 -37.62 -2.08
C PHE A 501 5.39 -39.11 -2.44
N LEU A 502 6.12 -39.91 -1.66
CA LEU A 502 6.24 -41.36 -1.87
C LEU A 502 4.92 -42.10 -1.61
N ALA A 503 4.16 -41.68 -0.59
CA ALA A 503 2.81 -42.22 -0.33
C ALA A 503 1.85 -41.93 -1.48
N TRP A 504 1.86 -40.72 -2.03
CA TRP A 504 1.01 -40.35 -3.16
C TRP A 504 1.34 -41.14 -4.44
N LYS A 505 2.62 -41.36 -4.73
CA LYS A 505 3.05 -42.17 -5.90
C LYS A 505 2.70 -43.66 -5.77
N GLY A 506 2.68 -44.19 -4.54
CA GLY A 506 2.23 -45.56 -4.25
C GLY A 506 0.74 -45.77 -4.56
N VAL A 507 -0.11 -44.82 -4.14
CA VAL A 507 -1.57 -44.87 -4.39
C VAL A 507 -1.89 -44.72 -5.88
N ALA A 508 -1.16 -43.88 -6.60
CA ALA A 508 -1.35 -43.70 -8.04
C ALA A 508 -1.04 -44.98 -8.85
N ARG A 509 -0.04 -45.78 -8.42
CA ARG A 509 0.29 -47.06 -9.08
C ARG A 509 -0.77 -48.14 -8.85
N MET A 510 -1.40 -48.18 -7.67
CA MET A 510 -2.47 -49.15 -7.39
C MET A 510 -3.76 -48.87 -8.18
N ARG A 511 -4.07 -47.60 -8.48
CA ARG A 511 -5.23 -47.25 -9.32
C ARG A 511 -5.08 -47.57 -10.81
N SER A 512 -3.86 -47.83 -11.29
CA SER A 512 -3.61 -48.17 -12.70
C SER A 512 -3.70 -49.68 -13.01
N ARG A 513 -4.06 -50.52 -12.02
CA ARG A 513 -4.16 -51.98 -12.15
C ARG A 513 -5.56 -52.53 -11.81
N VAL A 514 -6.59 -51.69 -11.83
CA VAL A 514 -8.01 -52.07 -11.69
C VAL A 514 -8.73 -51.79 -12.99
#